data_AF-A0A4V1F8B4-F1
#
_entry.id   AF-A0A4V1F8B4-F1
#
_cell.length_a   1.000
_cell.length_b   1.000
_cell.length_c   1.000
_cell.angle_alpha   90.00
_cell.angle_beta   90.00
_cell.angle_gamma   90.00
#
_symmetry.space_group_name_H-M   'P 1'
#
loop_
_entity.id
_entity.type
_entity.pdbx_description
1 polymer ?
#
loop_
_entity_poly.entity_id
_entity_poly.type
_entity_poly.pdbx_seq_one_letter_code
_entity_poly.pdbx_strand_id
1 'polypeptide(L)'
;MERWIEEANDEGEMNFTAPLILIAALACFGPAAAQSQSEVPLYVGEVTAANAERFTSTLSNQVDKVVGLQIVFGTISEGDVLTDGSLNGGAYISFANSYAGGVQINIPDAYLRHGEWVADGFYTIKYGGMGQGIMGYYLRPADEAAIRLSEKPIVQRPVEALPPVERTRTAD
;
A
#
# COMPACT_ATOMS: atom_id res chain seq x y z
N MET A 1 14.54 4.91 79.18
CA MET A 1 13.24 4.25 78.98
C MET A 1 13.41 3.44 77.70
N GLU A 2 14.11 2.31 77.79
CA GLU A 2 13.50 0.96 77.92
C GLU A 2 12.60 0.67 76.71
N ARG A 3 12.72 -0.42 75.93
CA ARG A 3 13.40 -1.70 76.04
C ARG A 3 13.25 -2.39 74.65
N TRP A 4 14.28 -3.15 74.21
CA TRP A 4 14.23 -4.55 73.72
C TRP A 4 13.07 -4.96 72.77
N ILE A 5 13.30 -5.67 71.66
CA ILE A 5 13.73 -7.09 71.60
C ILE A 5 14.19 -7.41 70.16
N GLU A 6 15.32 -8.12 70.06
CA GLU A 6 15.78 -8.91 68.92
C GLU A 6 14.79 -10.03 68.54
N GLU A 7 14.61 -10.30 67.25
CA GLU A 7 14.57 -11.71 66.84
C GLU A 7 15.11 -11.88 65.41
N ALA A 8 16.15 -12.71 65.34
CA ALA A 8 16.79 -13.21 64.15
C ALA A 8 16.03 -14.41 63.58
N ASN A 9 16.08 -14.57 62.27
CA ASN A 9 16.39 -15.81 61.54
C ASN A 9 15.78 -15.70 60.14
N ASP A 10 16.57 -15.71 59.08
CA ASP A 10 17.38 -16.81 58.55
C ASP A 10 16.65 -17.41 57.35
N GLU A 11 17.46 -17.79 56.38
CA GLU A 11 17.18 -18.67 55.26
C GLU A 11 16.52 -18.06 54.01
N GLY A 12 17.33 -18.01 52.95
CA GLY A 12 16.84 -18.38 51.62
C GLY A 12 17.20 -17.41 50.50
N GLU A 13 18.49 -17.25 50.21
CA GLU A 13 18.92 -16.86 48.87
C GLU A 13 18.45 -17.92 47.86
N MET A 14 17.25 -17.74 47.32
CA MET A 14 16.77 -18.51 46.19
C MET A 14 17.39 -17.93 44.92
N ASN A 15 18.61 -18.39 44.64
CA ASN A 15 19.23 -18.34 43.32
C ASN A 15 18.37 -19.13 42.32
N PHE A 16 17.30 -18.50 41.81
CA PHE A 16 16.63 -18.96 40.62
C PHE A 16 17.46 -18.57 39.41
N THR A 17 18.47 -19.40 39.15
CA THR A 17 19.14 -19.52 37.86
C THR A 17 18.10 -20.08 36.87
N ALA A 18 17.20 -19.22 36.40
CA ALA A 18 16.24 -19.58 35.37
C ALA A 18 17.03 -19.74 34.06
N PRO A 19 16.99 -20.93 33.42
CA PRO A 19 17.65 -21.11 32.14
C PRO A 19 17.02 -20.17 31.12
N LEU A 20 17.88 -19.39 30.50
CA LEU A 20 17.62 -18.57 29.33
C LEU A 20 17.14 -19.50 28.20
N ILE A 21 15.84 -19.81 28.14
CA ILE A 21 15.24 -20.50 27.00
C ILE A 21 15.15 -19.47 25.87
N LEU A 22 16.24 -19.38 25.10
CA LEU A 22 16.26 -18.73 23.80
C LEU A 22 15.41 -19.57 22.84
N ILE A 23 14.09 -19.35 22.83
CA ILE A 23 13.24 -19.84 21.75
C ILE A 23 13.61 -19.02 20.51
N ALA A 24 14.55 -19.55 19.73
CA ALA A 24 14.75 -19.15 18.36
C ALA A 24 13.50 -19.53 17.57
N ALA A 25 12.46 -18.69 17.67
CA ALA A 25 11.36 -18.68 16.71
C ALA A 25 11.92 -18.12 15.40
N LEU A 26 12.66 -18.97 14.69
CA LEU A 26 12.92 -18.84 13.27
C LEU A 26 11.58 -19.06 12.56
N ALA A 27 10.63 -18.15 12.77
CA ALA A 27 9.42 -18.11 11.98
C ALA A 27 9.89 -17.76 10.58
N CYS A 28 9.79 -18.75 9.69
CA CYS A 28 10.00 -18.63 8.27
C CYS A 28 9.23 -17.40 7.77
N PHE A 29 9.91 -16.26 7.64
CA PHE A 29 9.57 -15.27 6.63
C PHE A 29 9.91 -15.92 5.29
N GLY A 30 9.12 -16.92 4.91
CA GLY A 30 9.10 -17.39 3.55
C GLY A 30 8.81 -16.16 2.69
N PRO A 31 9.53 -15.98 1.57
CA PRO A 31 9.23 -14.89 0.65
C PRO A 31 7.74 -15.01 0.33
N ALA A 32 6.96 -14.03 0.79
CA ALA A 32 5.56 -13.88 0.42
C ALA A 32 5.55 -14.04 -1.09
N ALA A 33 4.93 -15.13 -1.55
CA ALA A 33 5.04 -15.59 -2.91
C ALA A 33 4.92 -14.39 -3.83
N ALA A 34 6.06 -13.96 -4.39
CA ALA A 34 6.07 -13.00 -5.45
C ALA A 34 5.30 -13.72 -6.54
N GLN A 35 4.01 -13.42 -6.67
CA GLN A 35 3.18 -13.92 -7.75
C GLN A 35 4.03 -13.79 -9.00
N SER A 36 4.20 -14.88 -9.73
CA SER A 36 5.16 -14.99 -10.85
C SER A 36 4.72 -14.09 -11.99
N GLN A 37 4.90 -12.80 -11.79
CA GLN A 37 4.65 -11.76 -12.75
C GLN A 37 5.74 -11.89 -13.80
N SER A 38 5.34 -12.12 -15.05
CA SER A 38 6.24 -12.23 -16.19
C SER A 38 6.84 -10.89 -16.62
N GLU A 39 6.20 -9.78 -16.23
CA GLU A 39 6.62 -8.41 -16.52
C GLU A 39 6.17 -7.48 -15.39
N VAL A 40 6.82 -6.33 -15.23
CA VAL A 40 6.40 -5.27 -14.30
C VAL A 40 5.82 -4.11 -15.12
N PRO A 41 4.50 -3.83 -15.07
CA PRO A 41 3.93 -2.71 -15.79
C PRO A 41 4.39 -1.40 -15.14
N LEU A 42 4.83 -0.44 -15.95
CA LEU A 42 5.15 0.92 -15.56
C LEU A 42 4.11 1.85 -16.17
N TYR A 43 3.21 2.39 -15.35
CA TYR A 43 2.17 3.30 -15.82
C TYR A 43 2.75 4.71 -15.97
N VAL A 44 2.64 5.28 -17.16
CA VAL A 44 3.28 6.57 -17.51
C VAL A 44 2.22 7.56 -18.02
N GLY A 45 2.29 8.80 -17.57
CA GLY A 45 1.50 9.92 -18.10
C GLY A 45 0.63 10.63 -17.05
N GLU A 46 -0.41 11.31 -17.50
CA GLU A 46 -1.29 12.10 -16.65
C GLU A 46 -2.57 11.35 -16.29
N VAL A 47 -2.94 11.35 -15.01
CA VAL A 47 -4.26 10.92 -14.57
C VAL A 47 -5.20 12.13 -14.53
N THR A 48 -6.25 12.06 -15.33
CA THR A 48 -7.28 13.10 -15.50
C THR A 48 -8.65 12.53 -15.14
N ALA A 49 -9.67 13.39 -15.03
CA ALA A 49 -11.06 12.95 -14.81
C ALA A 49 -11.52 11.92 -15.88
N ALA A 50 -11.08 12.08 -17.13
CA ALA A 50 -11.48 11.23 -18.25
C ALA A 50 -10.85 9.82 -18.24
N ASN A 51 -9.78 9.59 -17.46
CA ASN A 51 -9.07 8.32 -17.42
C ASN A 51 -8.92 7.73 -15.99
N ALA A 52 -9.30 8.49 -14.95
CA ALA A 52 -9.17 8.07 -13.55
C ALA A 52 -9.85 6.74 -13.27
N GLU A 53 -11.08 6.50 -13.76
CA GLU A 53 -11.79 5.22 -13.59
C GLU A 53 -10.94 4.05 -14.12
N ARG A 54 -10.46 4.15 -15.36
CA ARG A 54 -9.63 3.11 -16.00
C ARG A 54 -8.34 2.88 -15.22
N PHE A 55 -7.72 3.95 -14.75
CA PHE A 55 -6.49 3.89 -13.96
C PHE A 55 -6.71 3.19 -12.61
N THR A 56 -7.69 3.63 -11.82
CA THR A 56 -7.98 3.05 -10.50
C THR A 56 -8.41 1.59 -10.60
N SER A 57 -9.26 1.24 -11.58
CA SER A 57 -9.67 -0.15 -11.81
C SER A 57 -8.53 -1.04 -12.31
N THR A 58 -7.62 -0.50 -13.12
CA THR A 58 -6.43 -1.24 -13.55
C THR A 58 -5.55 -1.57 -12.35
N LEU A 59 -5.31 -0.61 -11.47
CA LEU A 59 -4.51 -0.84 -10.26
C LEU A 59 -5.21 -1.79 -9.27
N SER A 60 -6.53 -1.71 -9.10
CA SER A 60 -7.25 -2.64 -8.21
C SER A 60 -7.16 -4.09 -8.67
N ASN A 61 -6.87 -4.37 -9.95
CA ASN A 61 -6.67 -5.71 -10.48
C ASN A 61 -5.24 -6.25 -10.29
N GLN A 62 -4.33 -5.43 -9.74
CA GLN A 62 -2.93 -5.78 -9.51
C GLN A 62 -2.63 -5.98 -8.02
N VAL A 63 -3.61 -6.39 -7.20
CA VAL A 63 -3.41 -6.71 -5.78
C VAL A 63 -2.30 -7.74 -5.62
N ASP A 64 -1.41 -7.47 -4.66
CA ASP A 64 -0.23 -8.27 -4.32
C ASP A 64 0.84 -8.36 -5.42
N LYS A 65 0.73 -7.54 -6.47
CA LYS A 65 1.73 -7.42 -7.55
C LYS A 65 2.52 -6.12 -7.45
N VAL A 66 3.67 -6.13 -8.13
CA VAL A 66 4.53 -4.96 -8.26
C VAL A 66 4.16 -4.20 -9.53
N VAL A 67 4.00 -2.88 -9.40
CA VAL A 67 3.77 -1.95 -10.50
C VAL A 67 4.72 -0.77 -10.37
N GLY A 68 5.14 -0.20 -11.50
CA GLY A 68 5.80 1.10 -11.54
C GLY A 68 4.77 2.20 -11.81
N LEU A 69 4.95 3.37 -11.19
CA LEU A 69 4.25 4.59 -11.52
C LEU A 69 5.26 5.65 -11.93
N GLN A 70 4.96 6.36 -13.00
CA GLN A 70 5.60 7.59 -13.41
C GLN A 70 4.48 8.53 -13.91
N ILE A 71 3.70 9.01 -12.95
CA ILE A 71 2.46 9.74 -13.24
C ILE A 71 2.43 11.11 -12.59
N VAL A 72 1.62 11.98 -13.19
CA VAL A 72 1.24 13.28 -12.62
C VAL A 72 -0.29 13.40 -12.58
N PHE A 73 -0.81 14.13 -11.60
CA PHE A 73 -2.23 14.42 -11.49
C PHE A 73 -2.50 15.68 -10.67
N GLY A 74 -3.46 16.48 -11.10
CA GLY A 74 -3.93 17.63 -10.34
C GLY A 74 -4.87 17.23 -9.19
N THR A 75 -5.33 18.21 -8.42
CA THR A 75 -6.52 18.08 -7.58
C THR A 75 -7.76 18.16 -8.47
N ILE A 76 -8.59 17.12 -8.45
CA ILE A 76 -9.76 16.95 -9.31
C ILE A 76 -10.97 16.73 -8.41
N SER A 77 -12.06 17.45 -8.68
CA SER A 77 -13.37 17.22 -8.07
C SER A 77 -14.41 17.35 -9.19
N GLU A 78 -14.58 16.28 -9.97
CA GLU A 78 -15.43 16.29 -11.16
C GLU A 78 -16.18 14.96 -11.29
N GLY A 79 -17.52 15.03 -11.31
CA GLY A 79 -18.37 13.86 -11.41
C GLY A 79 -18.09 12.84 -10.31
N ASP A 80 -17.73 11.63 -10.73
CA ASP A 80 -17.41 10.50 -9.85
C ASP A 80 -15.91 10.46 -9.45
N VAL A 81 -15.09 11.42 -9.92
CA VAL A 81 -13.63 11.44 -9.69
C VAL A 81 -13.26 12.46 -8.63
N LEU A 82 -12.46 12.01 -7.67
CA LEU A 82 -11.83 12.85 -6.65
C LEU A 82 -10.35 12.51 -6.54
N THR A 83 -9.48 13.51 -6.73
CA THR A 83 -8.05 13.39 -6.44
C THR A 83 -7.65 14.50 -5.50
N ASP A 84 -6.89 14.17 -4.46
CA ASP A 84 -6.39 15.14 -3.51
C ASP A 84 -5.15 14.59 -2.79
N GLY A 85 -4.44 15.45 -2.06
CA GLY A 85 -3.30 15.01 -1.27
C GLY A 85 -3.04 15.87 -0.06
N SER A 86 -2.16 15.35 0.79
CA SER A 86 -1.78 15.98 2.04
C SER A 86 -0.48 16.74 1.86
N LEU A 87 -0.43 17.98 2.35
CA LEU A 87 0.81 18.77 2.39
C LEU A 87 1.93 18.09 3.20
N ASN A 88 1.59 17.14 4.08
CA ASN A 88 2.55 16.34 4.84
C ASN A 88 3.03 15.08 4.08
N GLY A 89 2.71 14.98 2.79
CA GLY A 89 3.06 13.86 1.94
C GLY A 89 1.88 12.93 1.69
N GLY A 90 1.90 12.35 0.49
CA GLY A 90 0.93 11.39 0.03
C GLY A 90 -0.30 12.03 -0.61
N ALA A 91 -0.88 11.29 -1.55
CA ALA A 91 -2.07 11.68 -2.28
C ALA A 91 -2.95 10.46 -2.53
N TYR A 92 -4.18 10.69 -2.97
CA TYR A 92 -5.08 9.63 -3.40
C TYR A 92 -5.77 9.98 -4.70
N ILE A 93 -6.13 8.93 -5.44
CA ILE A 93 -6.96 9.00 -6.63
C ILE A 93 -8.17 8.11 -6.37
N SER A 94 -9.35 8.69 -6.41
CA SER A 94 -10.61 8.00 -6.18
C SER A 94 -11.53 8.14 -7.38
N PHE A 95 -12.17 7.03 -7.72
CA PHE A 95 -13.34 6.99 -8.58
C PHE A 95 -14.46 6.29 -7.81
N ALA A 96 -15.56 6.98 -7.56
CA ALA A 96 -16.69 6.43 -6.84
C ALA A 96 -17.99 6.80 -7.54
N ASN A 97 -18.70 5.79 -8.03
CA ASN A 97 -20.02 5.94 -8.60
C ASN A 97 -21.09 5.61 -7.55
N SER A 98 -22.07 6.49 -7.40
CA SER A 98 -23.14 6.36 -6.40
C SER A 98 -23.97 5.07 -6.47
N TYR A 99 -23.95 4.37 -7.61
CA TYR A 99 -24.72 3.14 -7.83
C TYR A 99 -23.89 1.85 -7.72
N ALA A 100 -22.56 1.93 -7.89
CA ALA A 100 -21.69 0.75 -8.04
C ALA A 100 -20.56 0.67 -7.01
N GLY A 101 -20.48 1.64 -6.08
CA GLY A 101 -19.33 1.78 -5.20
C GLY A 101 -18.15 2.44 -5.91
N GLY A 102 -16.94 2.25 -5.39
CA GLY A 102 -15.76 2.93 -5.93
C GLY A 102 -14.44 2.23 -5.65
N VAL A 103 -13.38 2.82 -6.19
CA VAL A 103 -11.99 2.45 -5.93
C VAL A 103 -11.25 3.71 -5.50
N GLN A 104 -10.49 3.60 -4.42
CA GLN A 104 -9.55 4.63 -3.97
C GLN A 104 -8.14 4.03 -3.92
N ILE A 105 -7.20 4.69 -4.59
CA ILE A 105 -5.77 4.36 -4.56
C ILE A 105 -5.06 5.39 -3.69
N ASN A 106 -4.45 4.94 -2.60
CA ASN A 106 -3.63 5.77 -1.71
C ASN A 106 -2.15 5.62 -2.08
N ILE A 107 -1.48 6.74 -2.33
CA ILE A 107 -0.09 6.84 -2.76
C ILE A 107 0.66 7.64 -1.68
N PRO A 108 1.26 6.98 -0.67
CA PRO A 108 1.75 7.63 0.55
C PRO A 108 2.96 8.57 0.33
N ASP A 109 3.73 8.34 -0.72
CA ASP A 109 4.96 9.04 -1.06
C ASP A 109 4.79 9.97 -2.29
N ALA A 110 3.56 10.12 -2.79
CA ALA A 110 3.27 11.14 -3.77
C ALA A 110 3.60 12.52 -3.19
N TYR A 111 4.21 13.37 -4.01
CA TYR A 111 4.68 14.69 -3.60
C TYR A 111 4.21 15.76 -4.58
N LEU A 112 4.03 16.98 -4.06
CA LEU A 112 3.58 18.11 -4.87
C LEU A 112 4.75 18.76 -5.61
N ARG A 113 4.63 18.91 -6.93
CA ARG A 113 5.59 19.61 -7.78
C ARG A 113 4.85 20.50 -8.77
N HIS A 114 5.17 21.79 -8.76
CA HIS A 114 4.55 22.78 -9.66
C HIS A 114 3.00 22.82 -9.65
N GLY A 115 2.38 22.49 -8.50
CA GLY A 115 0.91 22.47 -8.37
C GLY A 115 0.24 21.15 -8.73
N GLU A 116 1.02 20.13 -9.12
CA GLU A 116 0.53 18.80 -9.44
C GLU A 116 1.15 17.75 -8.51
N TRP A 117 0.41 16.70 -8.22
CA TRP A 117 0.91 15.54 -7.49
C TRP A 117 1.69 14.65 -8.44
N VAL A 118 2.87 14.22 -8.00
CA VAL A 118 3.76 13.31 -8.74
C VAL A 118 3.91 12.03 -7.95
N ALA A 119 3.74 10.89 -8.63
CA ALA A 119 4.09 9.58 -8.12
C ALA A 119 5.10 8.93 -9.07
N ASP A 120 6.32 8.71 -8.56
CA ASP A 120 7.45 8.20 -9.32
C ASP A 120 8.17 7.13 -8.48
N GLY A 121 8.04 5.88 -8.90
CA GLY A 121 8.63 4.75 -8.18
C GLY A 121 7.94 3.42 -8.46
N PHE A 122 8.31 2.41 -7.68
CA PHE A 122 7.69 1.08 -7.75
C PHE A 122 6.94 0.75 -6.46
N TYR A 123 5.83 0.05 -6.62
CA TYR A 123 4.87 -0.18 -5.55
C TYR A 123 4.34 -1.60 -5.58
N THR A 124 4.16 -2.19 -4.41
CA THR A 124 3.29 -3.36 -4.23
C THR A 124 1.90 -2.88 -3.86
N ILE A 125 0.89 -3.30 -4.61
CA ILE A 125 -0.50 -2.92 -4.33
C ILE A 125 -1.06 -3.80 -3.23
N LYS A 126 -1.61 -3.19 -2.18
CA LYS A 126 -2.24 -3.88 -1.06
C LYS A 126 -3.69 -3.46 -0.91
N TYR A 127 -4.57 -4.42 -0.65
CA TYR A 127 -5.94 -4.13 -0.30
C TYR A 127 -6.01 -3.49 1.09
N GLY A 128 -6.66 -2.33 1.18
CA GLY A 128 -6.79 -1.50 2.39
C GLY A 128 -8.14 -1.62 3.09
N GLY A 129 -9.08 -2.41 2.54
CA GLY A 129 -10.43 -2.57 3.08
C GLY A 129 -11.50 -1.87 2.24
N MET A 130 -12.74 -1.89 2.73
CA MET A 130 -13.88 -1.27 2.08
C MET A 130 -14.62 -0.36 3.08
N GLY A 131 -14.96 0.85 2.66
CA GLY A 131 -15.71 1.82 3.45
C GLY A 131 -16.69 2.59 2.57
N GLN A 132 -17.96 2.69 3.00
CA GLN A 132 -19.04 3.37 2.25
C GLN A 132 -19.17 2.87 0.78
N GLY A 133 -18.90 1.58 0.54
CA GLY A 133 -18.93 1.00 -0.82
C GLY A 133 -17.69 1.31 -1.68
N ILE A 134 -16.68 2.00 -1.15
CA ILE A 134 -15.42 2.29 -1.83
C ILE A 134 -14.36 1.30 -1.36
N MET A 135 -13.76 0.57 -2.30
CA MET A 135 -12.61 -0.32 -2.07
C MET A 135 -11.33 0.51 -2.02
N GLY A 136 -10.65 0.49 -0.89
CA GLY A 136 -9.37 1.16 -0.70
C GLY A 136 -8.20 0.25 -1.05
N TYR A 137 -7.21 0.80 -1.74
CA TYR A 137 -5.93 0.17 -1.98
C TYR A 137 -4.81 1.10 -1.52
N TYR A 138 -3.73 0.53 -1.02
CA TYR A 138 -2.54 1.23 -0.55
C TYR A 138 -1.33 0.79 -1.36
N LEU A 139 -0.59 1.76 -1.90
CA LEU A 139 0.66 1.52 -2.59
C LEU A 139 1.81 1.48 -1.59
N ARG A 140 2.33 0.28 -1.33
CA ARG A 140 3.51 0.12 -0.49
C ARG A 140 4.75 0.28 -1.37
N PRO A 141 5.67 1.22 -1.08
CA PRO A 141 6.91 1.34 -1.83
C PRO A 141 7.66 0.00 -1.89
N ALA A 142 8.15 -0.34 -3.08
CA ALA A 142 8.95 -1.51 -3.36
C ALA A 142 10.38 -1.09 -3.72
N ASP A 143 11.35 -1.94 -3.42
CA ASP A 143 12.76 -1.67 -3.70
C ASP A 143 13.03 -1.76 -5.21
N GLU A 144 13.32 -0.60 -5.82
CA GLU A 144 13.64 -0.49 -7.24
C GLU A 144 14.87 -1.30 -7.64
N ALA A 145 15.89 -1.36 -6.79
CA ALA A 145 17.11 -2.12 -7.09
C ALA A 145 16.79 -3.61 -7.19
N ALA A 146 15.97 -4.13 -6.27
CA ALA A 146 15.52 -5.51 -6.29
C ALA A 146 14.67 -5.83 -7.54
N ILE A 147 13.82 -4.89 -7.98
CA ILE A 147 12.99 -5.05 -9.18
C ILE A 147 13.87 -5.10 -10.43
N ARG A 148 14.83 -4.18 -10.56
CA ARG A 148 15.77 -4.16 -11.69
C ARG A 148 16.66 -5.40 -11.72
N LEU A 149 17.05 -5.92 -10.56
CA LEU A 149 17.83 -7.16 -10.45
C LEU A 149 17.01 -8.43 -10.73
N SER A 150 15.67 -8.36 -10.68
CA SER A 150 14.81 -9.52 -10.92
C SER A 150 14.78 -10.02 -12.36
N GLU A 151 15.45 -9.31 -13.28
CA GLU A 151 15.49 -9.57 -14.74
C GLU A 151 14.10 -9.57 -15.43
N LYS A 152 13.04 -9.23 -14.71
CA LYS A 152 11.70 -9.10 -15.28
C LYS A 152 11.65 -7.85 -16.18
N PRO A 153 11.11 -7.96 -17.41
CA PRO A 153 10.94 -6.81 -18.27
C PRO A 153 10.01 -5.79 -17.63
N ILE A 154 10.42 -4.52 -17.66
CA ILE A 154 9.59 -3.38 -17.26
C ILE A 154 8.90 -2.86 -18.52
N VAL A 155 7.57 -2.94 -18.56
CA VAL A 155 6.78 -2.62 -19.76
C VAL A 155 5.99 -1.35 -19.52
N GLN A 156 6.27 -0.31 -20.30
CA GLN A 156 5.52 0.94 -20.21
C GLN A 156 4.08 0.77 -20.68
N ARG A 157 3.15 1.31 -19.91
CA ARG A 157 1.71 1.30 -20.16
C ARG A 157 1.21 2.75 -20.05
N PRO A 158 1.01 3.45 -21.17
CA PRO A 158 0.47 4.82 -21.13
C PRO A 158 -0.90 4.84 -20.45
N VAL A 159 -1.11 5.75 -19.51
CA VAL A 159 -2.38 5.86 -18.77
C VAL A 159 -3.55 6.16 -19.72
N GLU A 160 -3.30 6.95 -20.76
CA GLU A 160 -4.29 7.28 -21.80
C GLU A 160 -4.77 6.06 -22.61
N ALA A 161 -3.93 5.04 -22.73
CA ALA A 161 -4.17 3.84 -23.54
C ALA A 161 -4.71 2.65 -22.71
N LEU A 162 -5.09 2.87 -21.45
CA LEU A 162 -5.65 1.83 -20.60
C LEU A 162 -7.01 1.35 -21.14
N PRO A 163 -7.29 0.03 -21.04
CA PRO A 163 -8.54 -0.54 -21.53
C PRO A 163 -9.75 0.05 -20.80
N PRO A 164 -10.92 0.11 -21.47
CA PRO A 164 -12.15 0.52 -20.80
C PRO A 164 -12.50 -0.44 -19.66
N VAL A 165 -13.19 0.07 -18.64
CA VAL A 165 -13.68 -0.78 -17.55
C VAL A 165 -14.85 -1.61 -18.05
N GLU A 166 -14.68 -2.93 -18.10
CA GLU A 166 -15.76 -3.85 -18.42
C GLU A 166 -16.76 -3.87 -17.25
N ARG A 167 -17.91 -3.22 -17.43
CA ARG A 167 -19.02 -3.28 -16.47
C ARG A 167 -19.91 -4.46 -16.85
N THR A 168 -19.82 -5.57 -16.14
CA THR A 168 -20.80 -6.65 -16.26
C THR A 168 -22.14 -6.11 -15.76
N ARG A 169 -23.03 -5.75 -16.69
CA ARG A 169 -24.41 -5.37 -16.33
C ARG A 169 -25.10 -6.63 -15.82
N THR A 170 -25.19 -6.81 -14.51
CA THR A 170 -26.14 -7.74 -13.92
C THR A 170 -27.53 -7.27 -14.37
N ALA A 171 -28.22 -8.11 -15.14
CA ALA A 171 -29.59 -7.84 -15.54
C ALA A 171 -30.44 -7.79 -14.26
N ASP A 172 -31.16 -6.68 -14.09
CA ASP A 172 -32.20 -6.51 -13.06
C ASP A 172 -33.38 -7.45 -13.32
#